data_AF-A0A3S1C757-F1
#
_entry.id   AF-A0A3S1C757-F1
#
_cell.length_a   1.000
_cell.length_b   1.000
_cell.length_c   1.000
_cell.angle_alpha   90.00
_cell.angle_beta   90.00
_cell.angle_gamma   90.00
#
_symmetry.space_group_name_H-M   'P 1'
#
loop_
_entity.id
_entity.type
_entity.pdbx_description
1 polymer ?
#
loop_
_entity_poly.entity_id
_entity_poly.type
_entity_poly.pdbx_seq_one_letter_code
_entity_poly.pdbx_strand_id
1 'polypeptide(L)'
;MERGLLWLPLLVIFFWLAWQGSQEYQKLEAYRIWAEQFERSKYDIYAVLAQKGNDITWGKPTTKGPIALETFSLLDVEEIRFLVNGNSVDIENPPEKGRLIELEFLLNTAKSIRVPFTEVPLAAEWGKFLHKSLAKPS
;
A
#
# COMPACT_ATOMS: atom_id res chain seq x y z
N MET A 1 -50.04 -11.07 12.42
CA MET A 1 -48.93 -10.13 12.71
C MET A 1 -47.65 -10.83 12.29
N GLU A 2 -47.23 -10.70 11.04
CA GLU A 2 -46.05 -11.43 10.49
C GLU A 2 -45.03 -10.50 9.81
N ARG A 3 -45.25 -9.18 9.86
CA ARG A 3 -44.45 -8.18 9.11
C ARG A 3 -43.26 -7.59 9.90
N GLY A 4 -43.06 -7.99 11.16
CA GLY A 4 -41.96 -7.50 12.02
C GLY A 4 -40.73 -8.41 12.07
N LEU A 5 -40.84 -9.67 11.64
CA LEU A 5 -39.75 -10.65 11.76
C LEU A 5 -38.55 -10.32 10.86
N LEU A 6 -38.78 -9.62 9.74
CA LEU A 6 -37.71 -9.21 8.81
C LEU A 6 -36.96 -7.96 9.27
N TRP A 7 -37.48 -7.19 10.23
CA TRP A 7 -36.87 -5.93 10.66
C TRP A 7 -35.65 -6.14 11.56
N LEU A 8 -35.71 -7.13 12.45
CA LEU A 8 -34.60 -7.50 13.33
C LEU A 8 -33.37 -7.99 12.55
N PRO A 9 -33.46 -8.95 11.60
CA PRO A 9 -32.29 -9.36 10.82
C PRO A 9 -31.75 -8.23 9.93
N LEU A 10 -32.61 -7.37 9.37
CA LEU A 10 -32.17 -6.21 8.60
C LEU A 10 -31.36 -5.22 9.45
N LEU A 11 -31.83 -4.97 10.67
CA LEU A 11 -31.16 -4.11 11.64
C LEU A 11 -29.81 -4.70 12.09
N VAL A 12 -29.71 -6.02 12.25
CA VAL A 12 -28.43 -6.70 12.50
C VAL A 12 -27.44 -6.49 11.35
N ILE A 13 -27.89 -6.68 10.09
CA ILE A 13 -27.05 -6.43 8.91
C ILE A 13 -26.61 -4.97 8.86
N PHE A 14 -27.50 -4.02 9.16
CA PHE A 14 -27.18 -2.60 9.19
C PHE A 14 -26.09 -2.27 10.21
N PHE A 15 -26.21 -2.75 11.45
CA PHE A 15 -25.19 -2.53 12.48
C PHE A 15 -23.85 -3.15 12.10
N TRP A 16 -23.86 -4.32 11.47
CA TRP A 16 -22.63 -4.94 10.96
C TRP A 16 -21.98 -4.07 9.87
N LEU A 17 -22.74 -3.62 8.87
CA LEU A 17 -22.21 -2.75 7.82
C LEU A 17 -21.68 -1.42 8.37
N ALA A 18 -22.40 -0.80 9.31
CA ALA A 18 -21.96 0.42 9.98
C ALA A 18 -20.65 0.20 10.76
N TRP A 19 -20.51 -0.93 11.44
CA TRP A 19 -19.28 -1.32 12.11
C TRP A 19 -18.13 -1.49 11.13
N GLN A 20 -18.35 -2.17 9.99
CA GLN A 20 -17.31 -2.34 8.96
C GLN A 20 -16.90 -1.00 8.35
N GLY A 21 -17.85 -0.11 8.06
CA GLY A 21 -17.56 1.24 7.57
C GLY A 21 -16.74 2.05 8.58
N SER A 22 -17.08 1.97 9.86
CA SER A 22 -16.31 2.64 10.93
C SER A 22 -14.88 2.09 11.04
N GLN A 23 -14.70 0.78 10.92
CA GLN A 23 -13.38 0.15 10.94
C GLN A 23 -12.51 0.63 9.78
N GLU A 24 -13.03 0.68 8.55
CA GLU A 24 -12.23 1.17 7.41
C GLU A 24 -11.91 2.65 7.54
N TYR A 25 -12.85 3.47 8.00
CA TYR A 25 -12.62 4.88 8.30
C TYR A 25 -11.49 5.06 9.33
N GLN A 26 -11.48 4.27 10.41
CA GLN A 26 -10.41 4.32 11.42
C GLN A 26 -9.03 3.97 10.83
N LYS A 27 -8.93 3.04 9.89
CA LYS A 27 -7.65 2.75 9.21
C LYS A 27 -7.14 3.94 8.42
N LEU A 28 -8.04 4.61 7.68
CA LEU A 28 -7.69 5.80 6.91
C LEU A 28 -7.23 6.94 7.81
N GLU A 29 -7.91 7.17 8.93
CA GLU A 29 -7.53 8.24 9.86
C GLU A 29 -6.20 7.94 10.56
N ALA A 30 -5.98 6.69 10.97
CA ALA A 30 -4.71 6.28 11.56
C ALA A 30 -3.55 6.35 10.54
N TYR A 31 -3.81 6.01 9.27
CA TYR A 31 -2.88 6.25 8.17
C TYR A 31 -2.61 7.74 7.99
N ARG A 32 -3.64 8.60 8.01
CA ARG A 32 -3.52 10.05 7.81
C ARG A 32 -2.55 10.65 8.83
N ILE A 33 -2.73 10.31 10.11
CA ILE A 33 -1.84 10.76 11.19
C ILE A 33 -0.41 10.25 10.98
N TRP A 34 -0.25 8.97 10.63
CA TRP A 34 1.08 8.41 10.34
C TRP A 34 1.76 9.10 9.17
N ALA A 35 1.01 9.44 8.12
CA ALA A 35 1.46 10.04 6.87
C ALA A 35 1.95 11.50 7.02
N GLU A 36 1.45 12.26 8.02
CA GLU A 36 1.74 13.69 8.19
C GLU A 36 3.24 14.03 8.29
N GLN A 37 4.07 13.10 8.74
CA GLN A 37 5.51 13.31 8.92
C GLN A 37 6.34 13.07 7.64
N PHE A 38 5.71 12.61 6.56
CA PHE A 38 6.36 12.21 5.32
C PHE A 38 6.10 13.24 4.22
N GLU A 39 7.03 13.35 3.28
CA GLU A 39 6.89 14.26 2.13
C GLU A 39 5.89 13.72 1.12
N ARG A 40 5.82 12.38 1.01
CA ARG A 40 4.91 11.65 0.13
C ARG A 40 4.51 10.36 0.80
N SER A 41 3.26 9.97 0.62
CA SER A 41 2.74 8.70 1.13
C SER A 41 1.60 8.18 0.27
N LYS A 42 1.38 6.87 0.32
CA LYS A 42 0.19 6.20 -0.21
C LYS A 42 -0.45 5.35 0.87
N TYR A 43 -1.77 5.26 0.78
CA TYR A 43 -2.54 4.20 1.39
C TYR A 43 -2.95 3.21 0.30
N ASP A 44 -2.73 1.93 0.57
CA ASP A 44 -3.25 0.81 -0.21
C ASP A 44 -3.71 -0.25 0.82
N ILE A 45 -4.79 -0.97 0.52
CA ILE A 45 -5.41 -1.91 1.48
C ILE A 45 -4.42 -3.01 1.91
N TYR A 46 -3.43 -3.34 1.07
CA TYR A 46 -2.41 -4.33 1.41
C TYR A 46 -1.19 -3.73 2.11
N ALA A 47 -0.81 -2.49 1.79
CA ALA A 47 0.34 -1.83 2.40
C ALA A 47 0.27 -0.29 2.33
N VAL A 48 0.80 0.36 3.37
CA VAL A 48 1.15 1.78 3.29
C VAL A 48 2.59 1.91 2.83
N LEU A 49 2.91 3.00 2.13
CA LEU A 49 4.27 3.33 1.70
C LEU A 49 4.45 4.84 1.80
N ALA A 50 5.56 5.29 2.37
CA ALA A 50 5.86 6.70 2.51
C ALA A 50 7.36 6.99 2.35
N GLN A 51 7.67 8.21 1.95
CA GLN A 51 9.02 8.71 1.72
C GLN A 51 9.31 9.93 2.59
N LYS A 52 10.50 9.94 3.20
CA LYS A 52 11.07 11.11 3.88
C LYS A 52 12.55 11.22 3.50
N GLY A 53 12.91 12.26 2.75
CA GLY A 53 14.22 12.31 2.08
C GLY A 53 14.44 11.06 1.22
N ASN A 54 15.53 10.33 1.49
CA ASN A 54 15.85 9.08 0.79
C ASN A 54 15.26 7.84 1.46
N ASP A 55 14.64 7.97 2.64
CA ASP A 55 14.12 6.83 3.37
C ASP A 55 12.71 6.49 2.89
N ILE A 56 12.50 5.21 2.61
CA ILE A 56 11.21 4.62 2.31
C ILE A 56 10.78 3.78 3.50
N THR A 57 9.59 4.08 4.01
CA THR A 57 8.95 3.31 5.08
C THR A 57 7.66 2.69 4.57
N TRP A 58 7.46 1.41 4.83
CA TRP A 58 6.27 0.69 4.43
C TRP A 58 5.79 -0.25 5.53
N GLY A 59 4.53 -0.68 5.47
CA GLY A 59 3.98 -1.65 6.42
C GLY A 59 2.50 -1.93 6.18
N LYS A 60 1.87 -2.65 7.10
CA LYS A 60 0.47 -3.09 6.96
C LYS A 60 -0.50 -2.10 7.62
N PRO A 61 -1.51 -1.57 6.92
CA PRO A 61 -2.48 -0.65 7.52
C PRO A 61 -3.37 -1.35 8.56
N THR A 62 -3.61 -0.69 9.70
CA THR A 62 -4.56 -1.15 10.73
C THR A 62 -5.32 0.03 11.32
N THR A 63 -6.38 -0.23 12.09
CA THR A 63 -7.17 0.81 12.76
C THR A 63 -6.42 1.55 13.87
N LYS A 64 -5.25 1.04 14.28
CA LYS A 64 -4.37 1.68 15.27
C LYS A 64 -3.13 2.31 14.63
N GLY A 65 -3.08 2.35 13.31
CA GLY A 65 -1.94 2.81 12.53
C GLY A 65 -1.19 1.66 11.86
N PRO A 66 -0.25 1.95 10.96
CA PRO A 66 0.54 0.93 10.30
C PRO A 66 1.38 0.10 11.26
N ILE A 67 1.44 -1.21 11.04
CA ILE A 67 2.26 -2.16 11.80
C ILE A 67 3.25 -2.87 10.88
N ALA A 68 4.17 -3.64 11.46
CA ALA A 68 5.24 -4.33 10.72
C ALA A 68 5.98 -3.34 9.81
N LEU A 69 6.26 -2.16 10.37
CA LEU A 69 6.95 -1.09 9.67
C LEU A 69 8.40 -1.51 9.41
N GLU A 70 8.80 -1.37 8.16
CA GLU A 70 10.18 -1.54 7.73
C GLU A 70 10.60 -0.28 6.99
N THR A 71 11.83 0.18 7.27
CA THR A 71 12.42 1.35 6.66
C THR A 71 13.72 0.96 5.98
N PHE A 72 13.93 1.45 4.76
CA PHE A 72 15.17 1.30 4.01
C PHE A 72 15.47 2.57 3.23
N SER A 73 16.74 2.81 2.92
CA SER A 73 17.17 3.97 2.13
C SER A 73 17.14 3.63 0.64
N LEU A 74 16.63 4.55 -0.19
CA LEU A 74 16.74 4.48 -1.64
C LEU A 74 18.20 4.49 -2.11
N LEU A 75 19.12 5.03 -1.32
CA LEU A 75 20.55 5.02 -1.65
C LEU A 75 21.15 3.61 -1.60
N ASP A 76 20.51 2.69 -0.87
CA ASP A 76 20.93 1.29 -0.77
C ASP A 76 20.26 0.40 -1.83
N VAL A 77 19.35 0.95 -2.63
CA VAL A 77 18.61 0.22 -3.67
C VAL A 77 19.44 0.19 -4.95
N GLU A 78 19.79 -1.01 -5.41
CA GLU A 78 20.47 -1.24 -6.68
C GLU A 78 19.49 -1.29 -7.86
N GLU A 79 18.33 -1.90 -7.64
CA GLU A 79 17.33 -2.11 -8.68
C GLU A 79 15.92 -2.07 -8.08
N ILE A 80 14.99 -1.45 -8.81
CA ILE A 80 13.55 -1.56 -8.54
C ILE A 80 12.96 -2.38 -9.68
N ARG A 81 12.25 -3.47 -9.33
CA ARG A 81 11.53 -4.30 -10.30
C ARG A 81 10.04 -4.17 -10.06
N PHE A 82 9.29 -4.03 -11.15
CA PHE A 82 7.84 -4.11 -11.10
C PHE A 82 7.39 -5.54 -11.36
N LEU A 83 6.80 -6.20 -10.34
CA LEU A 83 6.37 -7.58 -10.43
C LEU A 83 4.85 -7.69 -10.55
N VAL A 84 4.38 -8.45 -11.53
CA VAL A 84 2.98 -8.85 -11.66
C VAL A 84 2.89 -10.36 -11.77
N ASN A 85 2.16 -10.97 -10.82
CA ASN A 85 2.08 -12.42 -10.62
C ASN A 85 3.46 -13.08 -10.51
N GLY A 86 4.41 -12.40 -9.86
CA GLY A 86 5.78 -12.87 -9.65
C GLY A 86 6.73 -12.69 -10.84
N ASN A 87 6.26 -12.17 -11.98
CA ASN A 87 7.09 -11.92 -13.15
C ASN A 87 7.45 -10.43 -13.25
N SER A 88 8.70 -10.13 -13.59
CA SER A 88 9.12 -8.75 -13.89
C SER A 88 8.44 -8.27 -15.16
N VAL A 89 7.80 -7.10 -15.09
CA VAL A 89 7.11 -6.46 -16.22
C VAL A 89 7.69 -5.08 -16.48
N ASP A 90 7.51 -4.58 -17.70
CA ASP A 90 7.88 -3.22 -18.06
C ASP A 90 6.98 -2.22 -17.32
N ILE A 91 7.59 -1.26 -16.63
CA ILE A 91 6.89 -0.23 -15.90
C ILE A 91 6.29 0.84 -16.81
N GLU A 92 6.87 1.04 -18.01
CA GLU A 92 6.35 2.00 -18.98
C GLU A 92 5.14 1.45 -19.74
N ASN A 93 5.08 0.13 -19.91
CA ASN A 93 3.95 -0.58 -20.53
C ASN A 93 3.47 -1.76 -19.67
N PRO A 94 2.88 -1.49 -18.49
CA PRO A 94 2.49 -2.54 -17.57
C PRO A 94 1.22 -3.27 -18.06
N PRO A 95 0.99 -4.53 -17.61
CA PRO A 95 -0.22 -5.26 -17.95
C PRO A 95 -1.46 -4.57 -17.37
N GLU A 96 -2.62 -4.70 -18.00
CA GLU A 96 -3.85 -4.04 -17.52
C GLU A 96 -4.29 -4.53 -16.12
N LYS A 97 -4.00 -5.79 -15.77
CA LYS A 97 -4.45 -6.43 -14.53
C LYS A 97 -3.43 -7.43 -13.98
N GLY A 98 -3.48 -7.63 -12.67
CA GLY A 98 -2.68 -8.61 -11.93
C GLY A 98 -3.39 -9.05 -10.66
N ARG A 99 -3.04 -10.22 -10.12
CA ARG A 99 -3.56 -10.69 -8.80
C ARG A 99 -2.58 -10.38 -7.68
N LEU A 100 -1.29 -10.58 -7.94
CA LEU A 100 -0.20 -10.21 -7.06
C LEU A 100 0.60 -9.10 -7.75
N ILE A 101 0.59 -7.90 -7.19
CA ILE A 101 1.20 -6.71 -7.77
C ILE A 101 2.15 -6.17 -6.72
N GLU A 102 3.44 -6.10 -7.05
CA GLU A 102 4.49 -5.77 -6.07
C GLU A 102 5.55 -4.87 -6.71
N LEU A 103 6.07 -3.91 -5.97
CA LEU A 103 7.38 -3.34 -6.26
C LEU A 103 8.42 -4.07 -5.42
N GLU A 104 9.40 -4.66 -6.10
CA GLU A 104 10.55 -5.31 -5.48
C GLU A 104 11.75 -4.36 -5.48
N PHE A 105 12.36 -4.17 -4.31
CA PHE A 105 13.56 -3.36 -4.11
C PHE A 105 14.71 -4.31 -3.80
N LEU A 106 15.68 -4.38 -4.69
CA LEU A 106 16.91 -5.13 -4.47
C LEU A 106 17.93 -4.22 -3.81
N LEU A 107 18.33 -4.57 -2.59
CA LEU A 107 19.32 -3.82 -1.83
C LEU A 107 20.73 -4.37 -2.06
N ASN A 108 21.73 -3.50 -1.88
CA ASN A 108 23.17 -3.83 -1.92
C ASN A 108 23.60 -4.93 -0.91
N THR A 109 22.75 -5.28 0.06
CA THR A 109 22.98 -6.31 1.08
C THR A 109 22.47 -7.71 0.68
N ALA A 110 22.14 -7.93 -0.61
CA ALA A 110 21.45 -9.12 -1.12
C ALA A 110 20.06 -9.37 -0.51
N LYS A 111 19.50 -8.38 0.19
CA LYS A 111 18.14 -8.39 0.71
C LYS A 111 17.18 -7.87 -0.37
N SER A 112 16.03 -8.54 -0.50
CA SER A 112 14.92 -8.08 -1.33
C SER A 112 13.75 -7.68 -0.44
N ILE A 113 13.16 -6.51 -0.73
CA ILE A 113 11.95 -6.02 -0.07
C ILE A 113 10.83 -5.94 -1.10
N ARG A 114 9.67 -6.53 -0.81
CA ARG A 114 8.51 -6.51 -1.69
C ARG A 114 7.35 -5.75 -1.06
N VAL A 115 6.95 -4.67 -1.71
CA VAL A 115 5.82 -3.86 -1.27
C VAL A 115 4.62 -4.19 -2.15
N PRO A 116 3.52 -4.76 -1.61
CA PRO A 116 2.34 -5.10 -2.38
C PRO A 116 1.47 -3.89 -2.69
N PHE A 117 0.69 -4.00 -3.76
CA PHE A 117 -0.30 -3.04 -4.23
C PHE A 117 -1.59 -3.76 -4.67
N THR A 118 -2.74 -3.09 -4.56
CA THR A 118 -4.01 -3.59 -5.09
C THR A 118 -4.16 -3.39 -6.58
N GLU A 119 -3.52 -2.35 -7.14
CA GLU A 119 -3.73 -1.92 -8.52
C GLU A 119 -2.42 -1.71 -9.28
N VAL A 120 -2.39 -2.18 -10.53
CA VAL A 120 -1.24 -2.06 -11.43
C VAL A 120 -0.89 -0.59 -11.71
N PRO A 121 -1.85 0.30 -12.06
CA PRO A 121 -1.53 1.71 -12.32
C PRO A 121 -0.87 2.40 -11.13
N LEU A 122 -1.37 2.16 -9.91
CA LEU A 122 -0.81 2.77 -8.69
C LEU A 122 0.63 2.28 -8.43
N ALA A 123 0.89 0.99 -8.60
CA ALA A 123 2.23 0.43 -8.48
C ALA A 123 3.20 1.00 -9.54
N ALA A 124 2.73 1.13 -10.78
CA ALA A 124 3.51 1.69 -11.88
C ALA A 124 3.85 3.18 -11.62
N GLU A 125 2.90 4.00 -11.18
CA GLU A 125 3.16 5.41 -10.86
C GLU A 125 4.22 5.56 -9.75
N TRP A 126 4.10 4.76 -8.69
CA TRP A 126 5.08 4.75 -7.61
C TRP A 126 6.45 4.28 -8.08
N GLY A 127 6.54 3.18 -8.83
CA GLY A 127 7.82 2.70 -9.32
C GLY A 127 8.48 3.72 -10.27
N LYS A 128 7.73 4.37 -11.17
CA LYS A 128 8.25 5.42 -12.06
C LYS A 128 8.79 6.60 -11.27
N PHE A 129 8.07 7.00 -10.23
CA PHE A 129 8.50 8.08 -9.35
C PHE A 129 9.81 7.72 -8.61
N LEU A 130 9.89 6.52 -8.03
CA LEU A 130 11.07 6.08 -7.28
C LEU A 130 12.29 5.84 -8.18
N HIS A 131 12.10 5.32 -9.40
CA HIS A 131 13.18 5.20 -10.39
C HIS A 131 13.78 6.56 -10.75
N LYS A 132 12.97 7.60 -10.89
CA LYS A 132 13.47 8.97 -11.14
C LYS A 132 14.30 9.50 -9.98
N SER A 133 13.96 9.13 -8.75
CA SER A 133 14.75 9.48 -7.56
C SER A 133 16.10 8.76 -7.52
N LEU A 134 16.19 7.51 -8.01
CA LEU A 134 17.47 6.79 -8.15
C LEU A 134 18.38 7.40 -9.23
N ALA A 135 17.80 7.84 -10.35
CA ALA A 135 18.56 8.39 -11.48
C ALA A 135 19.13 9.80 -11.24
N LYS A 136 18.67 10.50 -10.19
CA LYS A 136 19.22 11.79 -9.76
C LYS A 136 20.19 11.57 -8.60
N PRO A 137 21.51 11.62 -8.82
CA PRO A 137 22.42 11.85 -7.71
C PRO A 137 22.11 13.24 -7.14
N SER A 138 21.79 13.29 -5.84
CA SER A 138 21.62 14.53 -5.06
C SER A 138 22.90 15.35 -5.02
#